data_AF-A0A0A0LVF4-F1
#
_entry.id   AF-A0A0A0LVF4-F1
#
_cell.length_a   1.000
_cell.length_b   1.000
_cell.length_c   1.000
_cell.angle_alpha   90.00
_cell.angle_beta   90.00
_cell.angle_gamma   90.00
#
_symmetry.space_group_name_H-M   'P 1'
#
loop_
_entity.id
_entity.type
_entity.pdbx_description
1 polymer ?
#
loop_
_entity_poly.entity_id
_entity_poly.type
_entity_poly.pdbx_seq_one_letter_code
_entity_poly.pdbx_strand_id
1 'polypeptide(L)'
;MDQINALKGYGKLTHLNLDLEHQIPPPPSKPNSKFPTNHNFSLLLRFAAAISALLLTALIISLIVGVYIHNSTPDNKSSSNNAAHTISIVCNVTRYPNSCFTSIFSLNSSPQPDPELILNLSLQVSLNELSNMSRWLKSVGGEGDGGAAAALKDCQSQIEDAISQVNDSVAEMRGGSGEKTLTESKIGNIQTWMSSAMTNEESCLEGVEEMDATSFEEVKRRMKKSIEYVSNSLAIVANIHVILDKFNMPLH
;
A
#
# COMPACT_ATOMS: atom_id res chain seq x y z
N MET A 1 62.67 -22.31 43.00
CA MET A 1 61.51 -23.20 42.83
C MET A 1 60.78 -22.80 41.55
N ASP A 2 61.49 -22.70 40.42
CA ASP A 2 61.96 -23.79 39.50
C ASP A 2 60.85 -24.16 38.49
N GLN A 3 60.91 -23.69 37.22
CA GLN A 3 61.71 -24.16 36.07
C GLN A 3 61.10 -25.44 35.46
N ILE A 4 60.29 -25.38 34.39
CA ILE A 4 60.61 -25.37 32.93
C ILE A 4 61.42 -26.60 32.42
N ASN A 5 60.91 -27.19 31.33
CA ASN A 5 61.57 -28.00 30.28
C ASN A 5 61.93 -29.48 30.62
N ALA A 6 61.68 -30.50 29.80
CA ALA A 6 61.64 -30.76 28.34
C ALA A 6 62.78 -31.72 27.94
N LEU A 7 62.54 -32.42 26.82
CA LEU A 7 63.46 -33.19 25.96
C LEU A 7 63.72 -34.66 26.39
N LYS A 8 63.31 -35.67 25.62
CA LYS A 8 63.67 -36.09 24.24
C LYS A 8 64.94 -36.94 24.21
N GLY A 9 64.80 -38.18 23.76
CA GLY A 9 65.92 -39.10 23.49
C GLY A 9 65.52 -40.18 22.49
N TYR A 10 66.19 -40.19 21.35
CA TYR A 10 66.12 -41.16 20.25
C TYR A 10 67.09 -42.35 20.47
N GLY A 11 66.87 -43.46 19.77
CA GLY A 11 67.88 -44.53 19.51
C GLY A 11 67.24 -45.92 19.48
N LYS A 12 66.89 -46.57 18.35
CA LYS A 12 67.66 -47.13 17.21
C LYS A 12 68.30 -48.51 17.50
N LEU A 13 68.13 -49.42 16.52
CA LEU A 13 68.87 -50.66 16.17
C LEU A 13 68.41 -51.96 16.86
N THR A 14 67.66 -52.84 16.18
CA THR A 14 68.04 -53.95 15.23
C THR A 14 68.67 -55.20 15.85
N HIS A 15 68.02 -56.32 15.52
CA HIS A 15 68.51 -57.69 15.30
C HIS A 15 69.25 -58.43 16.44
N LEU A 16 68.71 -59.58 16.86
CA LEU A 16 69.13 -60.89 16.35
C LEU A 16 68.19 -62.01 16.82
N ASN A 17 67.89 -62.92 15.90
CA ASN A 17 67.28 -64.23 16.16
C ASN A 17 68.19 -65.11 17.03
N LEU A 18 67.60 -66.00 17.81
CA LEU A 18 68.09 -67.38 17.91
C LEU A 18 66.97 -68.32 18.37
N ASP A 19 66.84 -69.38 17.57
CA ASP A 19 65.88 -70.46 17.57
C ASP A 19 65.82 -71.29 18.86
N LEU A 20 64.65 -71.87 19.13
CA LEU A 20 64.52 -73.33 19.22
C LEU A 20 63.03 -73.78 19.15
N GLU A 21 62.69 -74.44 18.03
CA GLU A 21 61.98 -75.73 17.91
C GLU A 21 60.70 -76.01 18.76
N HIS A 22 59.59 -76.62 18.30
CA HIS A 22 59.41 -77.73 17.35
C HIS A 22 57.89 -78.01 17.11
N GLN A 23 57.60 -78.57 15.93
CA GLN A 23 56.52 -79.52 15.57
C GLN A 23 55.22 -79.04 14.88
N ILE A 24 55.02 -79.67 13.71
CA ILE A 24 53.99 -79.52 12.68
C ILE A 24 52.88 -80.58 12.88
N PRO A 25 51.60 -80.24 12.63
CA PRO A 25 50.72 -81.12 11.84
C PRO A 25 50.04 -80.39 10.64
N PRO A 26 49.49 -81.12 9.65
CA PRO A 26 49.10 -80.61 8.32
C PRO A 26 47.78 -79.80 8.32
N PRO A 27 47.48 -79.05 7.23
CA PRO A 27 46.43 -78.03 7.25
C PRO A 27 45.02 -78.63 7.12
N PRO A 28 44.03 -78.13 7.88
CA PRO A 28 42.63 -78.44 7.63
C PRO A 28 42.08 -77.60 6.46
N SER A 29 41.26 -78.26 5.65
CA SER A 29 40.56 -77.73 4.47
C SER A 29 39.64 -76.54 4.79
N LYS A 30 39.57 -75.57 3.86
CA LYS A 30 38.66 -74.42 3.96
C LYS A 30 37.20 -74.89 4.01
N PRO A 31 36.39 -74.49 5.01
CA PRO A 31 34.95 -74.64 4.94
C PRO A 31 34.38 -73.62 3.95
N ASN A 32 33.72 -74.12 2.91
CA ASN A 32 32.92 -73.33 1.98
C ASN A 32 31.62 -72.91 2.69
N SER A 33 31.63 -71.80 3.42
CA SER A 33 30.41 -71.19 3.94
C SER A 33 29.73 -70.38 2.84
N LYS A 34 28.85 -71.04 2.07
CA LYS A 34 27.80 -70.31 1.33
C LYS A 34 26.83 -69.76 2.38
N PHE A 35 26.94 -68.47 2.68
CA PHE A 35 25.88 -67.76 3.40
C PHE A 35 24.61 -67.78 2.54
N PRO A 36 23.45 -68.23 3.06
CA PRO A 36 22.20 -68.06 2.36
C PRO A 36 21.89 -66.56 2.35
N THR A 37 22.07 -65.92 1.19
CA THR A 37 21.59 -64.56 0.95
C THR A 37 20.07 -64.60 0.96
N ASN A 38 19.48 -64.23 2.09
CA ASN A 38 18.04 -64.16 2.23
C ASN A 38 17.55 -62.96 1.39
N HIS A 39 17.13 -63.26 0.15
CA HIS A 39 16.80 -62.27 -0.90
C HIS A 39 15.74 -61.25 -0.44
N ASN A 40 14.91 -61.62 0.55
CA ASN A 40 13.88 -60.79 1.15
C ASN A 40 14.45 -59.62 1.98
N PHE A 41 15.64 -59.78 2.60
CA PHE A 41 16.28 -58.73 3.39
C PHE A 41 16.84 -57.60 2.51
N SER A 42 17.42 -57.97 1.35
CA SER A 42 17.86 -57.03 0.32
C SER A 42 16.71 -56.19 -0.23
N LEU A 43 15.54 -56.82 -0.45
CA LEU A 43 14.33 -56.15 -0.91
C LEU A 43 13.79 -55.17 0.13
N LEU A 44 13.67 -55.58 1.40
CA LEU A 44 13.22 -54.70 2.48
C LEU A 44 14.12 -53.48 2.69
N LEU A 45 15.45 -53.65 2.58
CA LEU A 45 16.41 -52.55 2.69
C LEU A 45 16.26 -51.54 1.54
N ARG A 46 15.96 -52.02 0.32
CA ARG A 46 15.66 -51.17 -0.84
C ARG A 46 14.34 -50.41 -0.69
N PHE A 47 13.30 -51.05 -0.16
CA PHE A 47 12.02 -50.37 0.13
C PHE A 47 12.17 -49.30 1.21
N ALA A 48 12.91 -49.58 2.29
CA ALA A 48 13.16 -48.60 3.35
C ALA A 48 13.95 -47.38 2.84
N ALA A 49 14.97 -47.60 2.00
CA ALA A 49 15.74 -46.52 1.38
C ALA A 49 14.88 -45.66 0.43
N ALA A 50 13.99 -46.29 -0.36
CA ALA A 50 13.09 -45.57 -1.26
C ALA A 50 12.06 -44.72 -0.51
N ILE A 51 11.50 -45.23 0.59
CA ILE A 51 10.56 -44.47 1.44
C ILE A 51 11.27 -43.28 2.09
N SER A 52 12.47 -43.49 2.62
CA SER A 52 13.29 -42.42 3.21
C SER A 52 13.60 -41.31 2.20
N ALA A 53 13.98 -41.68 0.97
CA ALA A 53 14.21 -40.73 -0.11
C ALA A 53 12.95 -39.94 -0.48
N LEU A 54 11.78 -40.59 -0.50
CA LEU A 54 10.49 -39.94 -0.80
C LEU A 54 10.08 -38.93 0.29
N LEU A 55 10.33 -39.26 1.56
CA LEU A 55 10.04 -38.35 2.67
C LEU A 55 10.96 -37.12 2.64
N LEU A 56 12.24 -37.31 2.31
CA LEU A 56 13.21 -36.22 2.17
C LEU A 56 12.86 -35.28 1.02
N THR A 57 12.43 -35.80 -0.13
CA THR A 57 12.02 -34.97 -1.26
C THR A 57 10.73 -34.20 -0.95
N ALA A 58 9.76 -34.82 -0.27
CA ALA A 58 8.53 -34.15 0.15
C ALA A 58 8.82 -32.95 1.09
N LEU A 59 9.72 -33.12 2.06
CA LEU A 59 10.11 -32.04 2.98
C LEU A 59 10.78 -30.87 2.25
N ILE A 60 11.66 -31.16 1.29
CA ILE A 60 12.33 -30.12 0.49
C ILE A 60 11.30 -29.36 -0.36
N ILE A 61 10.35 -30.06 -0.99
CA ILE A 61 9.28 -29.44 -1.79
C ILE A 61 8.39 -28.56 -0.90
N SER A 62 8.01 -29.02 0.30
CA SER A 62 7.23 -28.22 1.26
C SER A 62 7.95 -26.95 1.70
N LEU A 63 9.28 -27.00 1.89
CA LEU A 63 10.09 -25.82 2.21
C LEU A 63 10.14 -24.83 1.04
N ILE A 64 10.34 -25.31 -0.18
CA ILE A 64 10.39 -24.46 -1.39
C ILE A 64 9.03 -23.79 -1.61
N VAL A 65 7.93 -24.54 -1.49
CA VAL A 65 6.57 -24.01 -1.62
C VAL A 65 6.24 -23.05 -0.48
N GLY A 66 6.66 -23.34 0.75
CA GLY A 66 6.50 -22.44 1.90
C GLY A 66 7.21 -21.10 1.72
N VAL A 67 8.45 -21.12 1.21
CA VAL A 67 9.21 -19.90 0.87
C VAL A 67 8.56 -19.15 -0.30
N TYR A 68 8.06 -19.86 -1.31
CA TYR A 68 7.39 -19.24 -2.45
C TYR A 68 6.05 -18.58 -2.06
N ILE A 69 5.28 -19.21 -1.17
CA ILE A 69 4.02 -18.66 -0.64
C ILE A 69 4.30 -17.48 0.31
N HIS A 70 5.34 -17.55 1.15
CA HIS A 70 5.73 -16.43 2.03
C HIS A 70 6.21 -15.21 1.23
N ASN A 71 6.91 -15.42 0.11
CA ASN A 71 7.32 -14.35 -0.81
C ASN A 71 6.20 -13.84 -1.74
N SER A 72 5.02 -14.47 -1.74
CA SER A 72 3.88 -14.08 -2.59
C SER A 72 2.80 -13.29 -1.85
N THR A 73 2.98 -13.00 -0.56
CA THR A 73 2.16 -12.02 0.15
C THR A 73 2.80 -10.64 0.02
N PRO A 74 2.24 -9.72 -0.78
CA PRO A 74 2.64 -8.33 -0.68
C PRO A 74 2.30 -7.85 0.73
N ASP A 75 3.26 -7.17 1.35
CA ASP A 75 3.21 -6.70 2.73
C ASP A 75 2.25 -5.49 2.86
N ASN A 76 0.98 -5.69 2.53
CA ASN A 76 -0.03 -4.63 2.35
C ASN A 76 -0.34 -3.88 3.65
N LYS A 77 -0.03 -4.45 4.82
CA LYS A 77 -0.27 -3.78 6.12
C LYS A 77 0.68 -2.61 6.33
N SER A 78 1.96 -2.76 5.99
CA SER A 78 2.95 -1.68 6.15
C SER A 78 2.64 -0.50 5.21
N SER A 79 2.36 -0.80 3.93
CA SER A 79 2.02 0.20 2.92
C SER A 79 0.68 0.89 3.18
N SER A 80 -0.37 0.14 3.56
CA SER A 80 -1.67 0.76 3.90
C SER A 80 -1.57 1.66 5.14
N ASN A 81 -0.72 1.33 6.11
CA ASN A 81 -0.48 2.17 7.28
C ASN A 81 0.21 3.48 6.90
N ASN A 82 1.15 3.45 5.96
CA ASN A 82 1.84 4.65 5.47
C ASN A 82 0.88 5.60 4.73
N ALA A 83 0.06 5.07 3.81
CA ALA A 83 -0.94 5.88 3.12
C ALA A 83 -1.94 6.53 4.08
N ALA A 84 -2.46 5.76 5.04
CA ALA A 84 -3.36 6.29 6.06
C ALA A 84 -2.69 7.39 6.90
N HIS A 85 -1.42 7.22 7.27
CA HIS A 85 -0.69 8.23 8.04
C HIS A 85 -0.50 9.54 7.26
N THR A 86 -0.04 9.48 6.00
CA THR A 86 0.16 10.68 5.18
C THR A 86 -1.17 11.41 4.93
N ILE A 87 -2.23 10.68 4.55
CA ILE A 87 -3.56 11.28 4.32
C ILE A 87 -4.06 11.93 5.61
N SER A 88 -3.86 11.30 6.77
CA SER A 88 -4.24 11.88 8.07
C SER A 88 -3.51 13.19 8.36
N ILE A 89 -2.20 13.28 8.09
CA ILE A 89 -1.42 14.52 8.28
C ILE A 89 -1.97 15.65 7.41
N VAL A 90 -2.25 15.38 6.14
CA VAL A 90 -2.79 16.37 5.21
C VAL A 90 -4.20 16.78 5.62
N CYS A 91 -5.09 15.83 5.89
CA CYS A 91 -6.48 16.13 6.27
C CYS A 91 -6.61 16.84 7.63
N ASN A 92 -5.59 16.81 8.49
CA ASN A 92 -5.63 17.47 9.79
C ASN A 92 -5.63 19.01 9.71
N VAL A 93 -5.36 19.60 8.53
CA VAL A 93 -5.49 21.06 8.32
C VAL A 93 -6.92 21.47 7.98
N THR A 94 -7.81 20.52 7.69
CA THR A 94 -9.16 20.81 7.22
C THR A 94 -10.16 20.93 8.36
N ARG A 95 -11.28 21.62 8.10
CA ARG A 95 -12.41 21.70 9.04
C ARG A 95 -13.10 20.35 9.22
N TYR A 96 -13.04 19.47 8.22
CA TYR A 96 -13.72 18.17 8.20
C TYR A 96 -12.72 17.01 7.98
N PRO A 97 -11.82 16.75 8.96
CA PRO A 97 -10.70 15.84 8.78
C PRO A 97 -11.14 14.40 8.48
N ASN A 98 -12.21 13.93 9.11
CA ASN A 98 -12.75 12.59 8.86
C ASN A 98 -13.27 12.44 7.43
N SER A 99 -14.01 13.44 6.94
CA SER A 99 -14.58 13.42 5.59
C SER A 99 -13.52 13.55 4.51
N CYS A 100 -12.52 14.41 4.75
CA CYS A 100 -11.32 14.48 3.94
C CYS A 100 -10.63 13.12 3.87
N PHE A 101 -10.37 12.49 5.03
CA PHE A 101 -9.67 11.22 5.09
C PHE A 101 -10.44 10.12 4.35
N THR A 102 -11.72 9.92 4.68
CA THR A 102 -12.51 8.82 4.10
C THR A 102 -12.68 8.98 2.60
N SER A 103 -12.93 10.20 2.11
CA SER A 103 -13.10 10.43 0.68
C SER A 103 -11.80 10.20 -0.09
N ILE A 104 -10.68 10.80 0.35
CA ILE A 104 -9.38 10.62 -0.32
C ILE A 104 -8.90 9.18 -0.24
N PHE A 105 -9.01 8.54 0.92
CA PHE A 105 -8.57 7.15 1.11
C PHE A 105 -9.32 6.20 0.17
N SER A 106 -10.60 6.48 -0.13
CA SER A 106 -11.39 5.67 -1.07
C SER A 106 -10.97 5.78 -2.54
N LEU A 107 -10.38 6.92 -2.95
CA LEU A 107 -9.87 7.13 -4.31
C LEU A 107 -8.37 6.81 -4.44
N ASN A 108 -7.62 6.82 -3.33
CA ASN A 108 -6.18 6.62 -3.33
C ASN A 108 -5.83 5.16 -3.69
N SER A 109 -5.03 5.00 -4.74
CA SER A 109 -4.44 3.71 -5.14
C SER A 109 -2.95 3.62 -4.85
N SER A 110 -2.33 4.69 -4.32
CA SER A 110 -0.91 4.71 -4.01
C SER A 110 -0.63 4.16 -2.60
N PRO A 111 0.33 3.24 -2.44
CA PRO A 111 0.77 2.79 -1.11
C PRO A 111 1.52 3.87 -0.33
N GLN A 112 2.01 4.90 -1.00
CA GLN A 112 2.76 6.01 -0.39
C GLN A 112 2.41 7.30 -1.15
N PRO A 113 1.21 7.86 -0.92
CA PRO A 113 0.81 9.11 -1.54
C PRO A 113 1.66 10.25 -0.97
N ASP A 114 2.03 11.21 -1.82
CA ASP A 114 2.63 12.48 -1.40
C ASP A 114 1.55 13.56 -1.25
N PRO A 115 1.86 14.72 -0.63
CA PRO A 115 0.92 15.82 -0.47
C PRO A 115 0.31 16.33 -1.77
N GLU A 116 1.07 16.28 -2.88
CA GLU A 116 0.62 16.73 -4.19
C GLU A 116 -0.49 15.84 -4.74
N LEU A 117 -0.29 14.53 -4.71
CA LEU A 117 -1.29 13.54 -5.07
C LEU A 117 -2.53 13.68 -4.18
N ILE A 118 -2.36 13.90 -2.88
CA ILE A 118 -3.48 14.07 -1.94
C ILE A 118 -4.30 15.32 -2.28
N LEU A 119 -3.65 16.45 -2.59
CA LEU A 119 -4.35 17.65 -3.05
C LEU A 119 -5.15 17.37 -4.34
N ASN A 120 -4.54 16.73 -5.33
CA ASN A 120 -5.22 16.37 -6.59
C ASN A 120 -6.42 15.45 -6.34
N LEU A 121 -6.28 14.44 -5.47
CA LEU A 121 -7.39 13.56 -5.09
C LEU A 121 -8.52 14.33 -4.41
N SER A 122 -8.21 15.28 -3.53
CA SER A 122 -9.21 16.14 -2.88
C SER A 122 -10.00 16.99 -3.88
N LEU A 123 -9.31 17.57 -4.87
CA LEU A 123 -9.95 18.32 -5.95
C LEU A 123 -10.87 17.43 -6.79
N GLN A 124 -10.46 16.18 -7.07
CA GLN A 124 -11.30 15.21 -7.78
C GLN A 124 -12.53 14.79 -6.98
N VAL A 125 -12.42 14.61 -5.66
CA VAL A 125 -13.57 14.38 -4.78
C VAL A 125 -14.57 15.53 -4.90
N SER A 126 -14.09 16.76 -4.82
CA SER A 126 -14.91 17.97 -4.94
C SER A 126 -15.62 18.04 -6.29
N LEU A 127 -14.88 17.80 -7.38
CA LEU A 127 -15.43 17.80 -8.74
C LEU A 127 -16.50 16.73 -8.94
N ASN A 128 -16.28 15.52 -8.41
CA ASN A 128 -17.24 14.43 -8.51
C ASN A 128 -18.54 14.74 -7.77
N GLU A 129 -18.44 15.34 -6.59
CA GLU A 129 -19.62 15.68 -5.77
C GLU A 129 -20.41 16.85 -6.37
N LEU A 130 -19.74 17.90 -6.86
CA LEU A 130 -20.38 18.96 -7.64
C LEU A 130 -21.05 18.42 -8.90
N SER A 131 -20.40 17.50 -9.62
CA SER A 131 -20.98 16.86 -10.82
C SER A 131 -22.22 16.02 -10.49
N ASN A 132 -22.19 15.29 -9.37
CA ASN A 132 -23.36 14.58 -8.85
C ASN A 132 -24.49 15.55 -8.50
N MET A 133 -24.16 16.67 -7.87
CA MET A 133 -25.12 17.71 -7.51
C MET A 133 -25.77 18.34 -8.75
N SER A 134 -24.98 18.72 -9.76
CA SER A 134 -25.49 19.27 -11.03
C SER A 134 -26.43 18.29 -11.74
N ARG A 135 -26.06 17.02 -11.85
CA ARG A 135 -26.94 15.99 -12.45
C ARG A 135 -28.25 15.83 -11.67
N TRP A 136 -28.17 15.87 -10.34
CA TRP A 136 -29.34 15.75 -9.50
C TRP A 136 -30.25 16.98 -9.60
N LEU A 137 -29.68 18.20 -9.55
CA LEU A 137 -30.41 19.45 -9.76
C LEU A 137 -31.14 19.46 -11.11
N LYS A 138 -30.50 18.99 -12.18
CA LYS A 138 -31.14 18.80 -13.50
C LYS A 138 -32.32 17.83 -13.47
N SER A 139 -32.29 16.82 -12.59
CA SER A 139 -33.38 15.85 -12.47
C SER A 139 -34.58 16.34 -11.66
N VAL A 140 -34.36 17.30 -10.76
CA VAL A 140 -35.41 17.86 -9.88
C VAL A 140 -35.88 19.26 -10.32
N GLY A 141 -35.07 19.97 -11.10
CA GLY A 141 -35.43 21.20 -11.80
C GLY A 141 -36.35 20.86 -12.97
N GLY A 142 -37.62 20.62 -12.66
CA GLY A 142 -38.65 20.34 -13.66
C GLY A 142 -38.94 21.54 -14.57
N GLU A 143 -39.60 21.27 -15.70
CA GLU A 143 -40.22 22.30 -16.54
C GLU A 143 -41.40 22.90 -15.76
N GLY A 144 -41.22 24.12 -15.26
CA GLY A 144 -42.26 24.82 -14.50
C GLY A 144 -42.00 26.33 -14.46
N ASP A 145 -43.07 27.07 -14.29
CA ASP A 145 -43.13 28.53 -14.23
C ASP A 145 -43.47 28.97 -12.80
N GLY A 146 -42.45 29.06 -11.95
CA GLY A 146 -42.60 29.53 -10.56
C GLY A 146 -41.26 29.86 -9.90
N GLY A 147 -41.31 30.59 -8.77
CA GLY A 147 -40.11 31.03 -8.03
C GLY A 147 -39.18 29.88 -7.64
N ALA A 148 -39.75 28.73 -7.26
CA ALA A 148 -39.03 27.49 -6.97
C ALA A 148 -38.22 26.96 -8.18
N ALA A 149 -38.81 26.98 -9.38
CA ALA A 149 -38.14 26.53 -10.60
C ALA A 149 -37.04 27.50 -11.04
N ALA A 150 -37.28 28.82 -10.89
CA ALA A 150 -36.28 29.84 -11.14
C ALA A 150 -35.08 29.71 -10.19
N ALA A 151 -35.32 29.56 -8.88
CA ALA A 151 -34.25 29.38 -7.90
C ALA A 151 -33.42 28.11 -8.14
N LEU A 152 -34.06 27.00 -8.53
CA LEU A 152 -33.33 25.78 -8.91
C LEU A 152 -32.49 25.96 -10.18
N LYS A 153 -32.97 26.73 -11.16
CA LYS A 153 -32.23 27.03 -12.39
C LYS A 153 -31.03 27.93 -12.11
N ASP A 154 -31.21 28.95 -11.27
CA ASP A 154 -30.12 29.84 -10.86
C ASP A 154 -29.08 29.05 -10.05
N CYS A 155 -29.53 28.21 -9.12
CA CYS A 155 -28.65 27.27 -8.41
C CYS A 155 -27.87 26.38 -9.37
N GLN A 156 -28.53 25.80 -10.39
CA GLN A 156 -27.85 24.96 -11.37
C GLN A 156 -26.72 25.73 -12.08
N SER A 157 -26.94 27.00 -12.46
CA SER A 157 -25.90 27.85 -13.06
C SER A 157 -24.72 28.04 -12.12
N GLN A 158 -24.98 28.35 -10.84
CA GLN A 158 -23.93 28.52 -9.83
C GLN A 158 -23.07 27.24 -9.68
N ILE A 159 -23.72 26.07 -9.71
CA ILE A 159 -23.02 24.79 -9.61
C ILE A 159 -22.24 24.45 -10.89
N GLU A 160 -22.72 24.83 -12.06
CA GLU A 160 -21.97 24.70 -13.31
C GLU A 160 -20.70 25.58 -13.32
N ASP A 161 -20.79 26.81 -12.79
CA ASP A 161 -19.64 27.69 -12.60
C ASP A 161 -18.64 27.11 -11.58
N ALA A 162 -19.14 26.57 -10.46
CA ALA A 162 -18.30 25.90 -9.46
C ALA A 162 -17.57 24.68 -10.07
N ILE A 163 -18.25 23.88 -10.89
CA ILE A 163 -17.63 22.75 -11.61
C ILE A 163 -16.50 23.24 -12.51
N SER A 164 -16.70 24.34 -13.26
CA SER A 164 -15.65 24.89 -14.12
C SER A 164 -14.41 25.28 -13.31
N GLN A 165 -14.61 25.99 -12.20
CA GLN A 165 -13.53 26.47 -11.32
C GLN A 165 -12.75 25.32 -10.66
N VAL A 166 -13.45 24.28 -10.19
CA VAL A 166 -12.78 23.08 -9.65
C VAL A 166 -12.06 22.32 -10.76
N ASN A 167 -12.61 22.26 -11.97
CA ASN A 167 -11.95 21.62 -13.11
C ASN A 167 -10.67 22.37 -13.54
N ASP A 168 -10.69 23.71 -13.53
CA ASP A 168 -9.51 24.54 -13.75
C ASP A 168 -8.45 24.27 -12.66
N SER A 169 -8.87 24.12 -11.41
CA SER A 169 -7.99 23.73 -10.30
C SER A 169 -7.33 22.36 -10.51
N VAL A 170 -8.09 21.37 -10.99
CA VAL A 170 -7.56 20.05 -11.36
C VAL A 170 -6.58 20.17 -12.53
N ALA A 171 -6.83 21.08 -13.48
CA ALA A 171 -5.95 21.29 -14.62
C ALA A 171 -4.60 21.89 -14.21
N GLU A 172 -4.53 22.76 -13.20
CA GLU A 172 -3.24 23.27 -12.66
C GLU A 172 -2.37 22.17 -12.05
N MET A 173 -3.02 21.13 -11.50
CA MET A 173 -2.34 19.94 -10.99
C MET A 173 -1.86 19.00 -12.10
N ARG A 174 -2.17 19.27 -13.38
CA ARG A 174 -1.64 18.51 -14.53
C ARG A 174 -0.40 19.23 -15.04
N GLY A 175 0.76 18.59 -14.90
CA GLY A 175 1.99 19.02 -15.55
C GLY A 175 2.30 18.19 -16.80
N GLY A 176 2.83 18.82 -17.85
CA GLY A 176 3.56 18.09 -18.88
C GLY A 176 4.81 17.39 -18.30
N SER A 177 5.47 16.53 -19.08
CA SER A 177 6.70 15.86 -18.62
C SER A 177 7.77 16.90 -18.24
N GLY A 178 8.02 17.05 -16.94
CA GLY A 178 8.99 18.00 -16.38
C GLY A 178 8.41 19.34 -15.93
N GLU A 179 7.09 19.54 -15.99
CA GLU A 179 6.45 20.76 -15.51
C GLU A 179 6.12 20.70 -14.01
N LYS A 180 6.35 21.83 -13.35
CA LYS A 180 6.11 22.03 -11.92
C LYS A 180 4.64 22.34 -11.66
N THR A 181 3.99 21.54 -10.83
CA THR A 181 2.56 21.62 -10.46
C THR A 181 2.33 22.48 -9.21
N LEU A 182 3.19 22.37 -8.20
CA LEU A 182 3.16 23.18 -6.96
C LEU A 182 4.03 24.45 -7.02
N THR A 183 3.79 25.31 -8.00
CA THR A 183 4.38 26.67 -8.03
C THR A 183 3.45 27.67 -7.34
N GLU A 184 3.97 28.77 -6.80
CA GLU A 184 3.16 29.81 -6.11
C GLU A 184 2.00 30.33 -6.97
N SER A 185 2.23 30.53 -8.26
CA SER A 185 1.19 30.99 -9.19
C SER A 185 0.05 29.98 -9.30
N LYS A 186 0.37 28.69 -9.44
CA LYS A 186 -0.63 27.63 -9.58
C LYS A 186 -1.40 27.41 -8.27
N ILE A 187 -0.70 27.44 -7.15
CA ILE A 187 -1.32 27.38 -5.81
C ILE A 187 -2.29 28.55 -5.62
N GLY A 188 -1.90 29.77 -5.97
CA GLY A 188 -2.76 30.96 -5.92
C GLY A 188 -3.99 30.86 -6.81
N ASN A 189 -3.85 30.32 -8.03
CA ASN A 189 -4.96 30.06 -8.94
C ASN A 189 -5.95 29.05 -8.35
N ILE A 190 -5.45 27.89 -7.90
CA ILE A 190 -6.26 26.85 -7.27
C ILE A 190 -7.00 27.41 -6.05
N GLN A 191 -6.32 28.12 -5.16
CA GLN A 191 -6.95 28.71 -3.98
C GLN A 191 -8.07 29.69 -4.36
N THR A 192 -7.85 30.52 -5.38
CA THR A 192 -8.84 31.48 -5.88
C THR A 192 -10.07 30.77 -6.42
N TRP A 193 -9.88 29.79 -7.31
CA TRP A 193 -10.98 29.05 -7.92
C TRP A 193 -11.75 28.18 -6.91
N MET A 194 -11.05 27.53 -5.95
CA MET A 194 -11.73 26.79 -4.89
C MET A 194 -12.54 27.70 -3.96
N SER A 195 -12.05 28.92 -3.68
CA SER A 195 -12.81 29.92 -2.91
C SER A 195 -14.06 30.39 -3.66
N SER A 196 -13.92 30.61 -4.97
CA SER A 196 -15.04 30.97 -5.85
C SER A 196 -16.08 29.85 -5.92
N ALA A 197 -15.64 28.59 -6.04
CA ALA A 197 -16.54 27.45 -6.13
C ALA A 197 -17.38 27.30 -4.86
N MET A 198 -16.75 27.44 -3.69
CA MET A 198 -17.44 27.41 -2.41
C MET A 198 -18.46 28.56 -2.29
N THR A 199 -18.10 29.76 -2.75
CA THR A 199 -19.00 30.93 -2.75
C THR A 199 -20.24 30.69 -3.62
N ASN A 200 -20.07 30.06 -4.79
CA ASN A 200 -21.18 29.72 -5.68
C ASN A 200 -22.12 28.69 -5.04
N GLU A 201 -21.58 27.68 -4.35
CA GLU A 201 -22.39 26.70 -3.61
C GLU A 201 -23.18 27.35 -2.45
N GLU A 202 -22.53 28.22 -1.68
CA GLU A 202 -23.18 29.00 -0.61
C GLU A 202 -24.28 29.90 -1.17
N SER A 203 -24.02 30.60 -2.29
CA SER A 203 -25.01 31.45 -2.96
C SER A 203 -26.22 30.66 -3.48
N CYS A 204 -26.01 29.46 -4.05
CA CYS A 204 -27.13 28.57 -4.38
C CYS A 204 -27.94 28.22 -3.12
N LEU A 205 -27.26 27.82 -2.05
CA LEU A 205 -27.92 27.37 -0.82
C LEU A 205 -28.80 28.49 -0.26
N GLU A 206 -28.30 29.71 -0.20
CA GLU A 206 -29.04 30.91 0.22
C GLU A 206 -30.27 31.14 -0.67
N GLY A 207 -30.11 31.15 -2.00
CA GLY A 207 -31.22 31.37 -2.93
C GLY A 207 -32.31 30.30 -2.86
N VAL A 208 -31.94 29.05 -2.54
CA VAL A 208 -32.90 27.96 -2.34
C VAL A 208 -33.57 28.02 -0.96
N GLU A 209 -32.87 28.51 0.08
CA GLU A 209 -33.41 28.68 1.43
C GLU A 209 -34.43 29.82 1.53
N GLU A 210 -34.34 30.83 0.66
CA GLU A 210 -35.36 31.88 0.53
C GLU A 210 -36.69 31.36 -0.02
N MET A 211 -36.68 30.23 -0.74
CA MET A 211 -37.87 29.55 -1.24
C MET A 211 -38.36 28.50 -0.23
N ASP A 212 -39.68 28.25 -0.19
CA ASP A 212 -40.37 27.36 0.75
C ASP A 212 -39.51 26.17 1.28
N ALA A 213 -38.91 26.40 2.46
CA ALA A 213 -37.73 25.71 2.94
C ALA A 213 -37.90 24.18 3.05
N THR A 214 -39.12 23.71 3.30
CA THR A 214 -39.40 22.27 3.47
C THR A 214 -39.32 21.47 2.18
N SER A 215 -39.53 22.11 1.03
CA SER A 215 -39.51 21.46 -0.28
C SER A 215 -38.09 21.19 -0.78
N PHE A 216 -37.07 21.76 -0.13
CA PHE A 216 -35.68 21.76 -0.60
C PHE A 216 -34.69 21.13 0.38
N GLU A 217 -35.15 20.44 1.42
CA GLU A 217 -34.25 19.82 2.42
C GLU A 217 -33.21 18.88 1.81
N GLU A 218 -33.58 18.14 0.75
CA GLU A 218 -32.64 17.28 0.03
C GLU A 218 -31.60 18.10 -0.77
N VAL A 219 -31.97 19.26 -1.33
CA VAL A 219 -31.02 20.19 -1.97
C VAL A 219 -30.01 20.65 -0.94
N LYS A 220 -30.49 21.14 0.21
CA LYS A 220 -29.64 21.66 1.29
C LYS A 220 -28.67 20.59 1.80
N ARG A 221 -29.17 19.38 2.03
CA ARG A 221 -28.36 18.25 2.52
C ARG A 221 -27.24 17.89 1.54
N ARG A 222 -27.54 17.82 0.24
CA ARG A 222 -26.54 17.53 -0.80
C ARG A 222 -25.55 18.68 -0.96
N MET A 223 -26.03 19.91 -0.93
CA MET A 223 -25.19 21.10 -1.05
C MET A 223 -24.19 21.20 0.10
N LYS A 224 -24.65 21.01 1.35
CA LYS A 224 -23.77 21.01 2.53
C LYS A 224 -22.65 19.98 2.41
N LYS A 225 -22.96 18.79 1.89
CA LYS A 225 -21.96 17.74 1.64
C LYS A 225 -20.94 18.18 0.57
N SER A 226 -21.40 18.82 -0.49
CA SER A 226 -20.53 19.31 -1.57
C SER A 226 -19.61 20.44 -1.07
N ILE A 227 -20.16 21.44 -0.36
CA ILE A 227 -19.42 22.50 0.33
C ILE A 227 -18.36 21.93 1.27
N GLU A 228 -18.68 20.85 1.99
CA GLU A 228 -17.74 20.17 2.88
C GLU A 228 -16.48 19.69 2.14
N TYR A 229 -16.63 19.09 0.96
CA TYR A 229 -15.52 18.61 0.14
C TYR A 229 -14.72 19.74 -0.51
N VAL A 230 -15.40 20.76 -1.04
CA VAL A 230 -14.75 21.96 -1.59
C VAL A 230 -13.95 22.67 -0.48
N SER A 231 -14.53 22.80 0.72
CA SER A 231 -13.87 23.36 1.90
C SER A 231 -12.63 22.57 2.32
N ASN A 232 -12.68 21.23 2.28
CA ASN A 232 -11.51 20.39 2.55
C ASN A 232 -10.38 20.68 1.55
N SER A 233 -10.68 20.71 0.26
CA SER A 233 -9.69 21.00 -0.79
C SER A 233 -9.10 22.41 -0.66
N LEU A 234 -9.94 23.41 -0.38
CA LEU A 234 -9.50 24.78 -0.14
C LEU A 234 -8.55 24.87 1.06
N ALA A 235 -8.86 24.17 2.15
CA ALA A 235 -8.00 24.14 3.33
C ALA A 235 -6.65 23.48 3.04
N ILE A 236 -6.62 22.40 2.25
CA ILE A 236 -5.37 21.72 1.86
C ILE A 236 -4.50 22.68 1.04
N VAL A 237 -5.03 23.30 -0.02
CA VAL A 237 -4.24 24.21 -0.86
C VAL A 237 -3.78 25.45 -0.09
N ALA A 238 -4.63 26.03 0.76
CA ALA A 238 -4.29 27.20 1.57
C ALA A 238 -3.19 26.92 2.61
N ASN A 239 -3.03 25.65 3.01
CA ASN A 239 -2.00 25.21 3.96
C ASN A 239 -0.89 24.39 3.30
N ILE A 240 -0.77 24.41 1.97
CA ILE A 240 0.14 23.53 1.24
C ILE A 240 1.60 23.72 1.67
N HIS A 241 2.01 24.96 1.96
CA HIS A 241 3.33 25.29 2.51
C HIS A 241 3.62 24.55 3.82
N VAL A 242 2.70 24.66 4.79
CA VAL A 242 2.80 23.99 6.09
C VAL A 242 2.79 22.47 5.95
N ILE A 243 2.05 21.95 4.97
CA ILE A 243 2.01 20.52 4.67
C ILE A 243 3.36 20.08 4.14
N LEU A 244 3.87 20.70 3.07
CA LEU A 244 5.12 20.33 2.41
C LEU A 244 6.32 20.37 3.37
N ASP A 245 6.37 21.37 4.25
CA ASP A 245 7.40 21.46 5.30
C ASP A 245 7.46 20.22 6.20
N LYS A 246 6.30 19.64 6.56
CA LYS A 246 6.22 18.41 7.37
C LYS A 246 6.78 17.18 6.66
N PHE A 247 6.82 17.20 5.34
CA PHE A 247 7.35 16.11 4.50
C PHE A 247 8.76 16.41 3.97
N ASN A 248 9.37 17.54 4.37
CA ASN A 248 10.66 18.00 3.85
C ASN A 248 10.68 18.12 2.32
N MET A 249 9.55 18.52 1.73
CA MET A 249 9.43 18.73 0.28
C MET A 249 9.49 20.22 -0.04
N PRO A 250 10.35 20.67 -0.97
CA PRO A 250 10.35 22.06 -1.40
C PRO A 250 9.17 22.33 -2.33
N LEU A 251 8.70 23.58 -2.37
CA LEU A 251 7.90 24.05 -3.50
C LEU A 251 8.71 23.96 -4.77
N HIS A 252 7.99 23.79 -5.87
CA HIS A 252 8.61 23.69 -7.17
C HIS A 252 9.01 25.05 -7.71
#